data_AF-A0A6H5GGF7-F1
#
_entry.id   AF-A0A6H5GGF7-F1
#
_cell.length_a   1.000
_cell.length_b   1.000
_cell.length_c   1.000
_cell.angle_alpha   90.00
_cell.angle_beta   90.00
_cell.angle_gamma   90.00
#
_symmetry.space_group_name_H-M   'P 1'
#
loop_
_entity.id
_entity.type
_entity.pdbx_description
1 polymer ?
#
loop_
_entity_poly.entity_id
_entity_poly.type
_entity_poly.pdbx_seq_one_letter_code
_entity_poly.pdbx_strand_id
1 'polypeptide(L)'
;GDPGVGLDSFFHAIYTRRERLAILLGTANSEVTETLARVVPYWNILQVSFGATSPSLSDQSEFPFFYRTIAPDSSHNPARIAFLKRFAWETVSAFSQNEDLYSLAVNDLVTELETANITCKATITFAETEITEQLKALKVGENLLYASLLMKRERESNLPWYNSDATALPA
;
A
#
# COMPACT_ATOMS: atom_id res chain seq x y z
N GLY A 1 7.84 4.54 -11.51
CA GLY A 1 9.21 4.98 -11.21
C GLY A 1 10.05 3.73 -11.20
N ASP A 2 11.12 3.70 -11.97
CA ASP A 2 11.94 2.50 -12.16
C ASP A 2 13.02 2.41 -11.06
N PRO A 3 13.10 1.30 -10.31
CA PRO A 3 14.13 1.10 -9.27
C PRO A 3 15.57 1.17 -9.81
N GLY A 4 15.81 0.69 -11.02
CA GLY A 4 17.12 0.69 -11.66
C GLY A 4 17.64 2.10 -11.92
N VAL A 5 16.79 2.98 -12.46
CA VAL A 5 17.13 4.40 -12.67
C VAL A 5 17.38 5.13 -11.34
N GLY A 6 16.57 4.80 -10.32
CA GLY A 6 16.74 5.35 -8.96
C GLY A 6 18.07 4.96 -8.33
N LEU A 7 18.45 3.69 -8.43
CA LEU A 7 19.74 3.19 -7.94
C LEU A 7 20.93 3.78 -8.69
N ASP A 8 20.87 3.85 -10.03
CA ASP A 8 21.95 4.43 -10.83
C ASP A 8 22.21 5.89 -10.45
N SER A 9 21.13 6.67 -10.31
CA SER A 9 21.21 8.07 -9.87
C SER A 9 21.80 8.20 -8.46
N PHE A 10 21.46 7.28 -7.56
CA PHE A 10 21.99 7.24 -6.20
C PHE A 10 23.49 6.92 -6.18
N PHE A 11 23.93 5.89 -6.90
CA PHE A 11 25.35 5.55 -7.00
C PHE A 11 26.14 6.70 -7.64
N HIS A 12 25.61 7.28 -8.71
CA HIS A 12 26.23 8.45 -9.33
C HIS A 12 26.40 9.59 -8.33
N ALA A 13 25.42 9.85 -7.47
CA ALA A 13 25.51 10.88 -6.43
C ALA A 13 26.58 10.57 -5.36
N ILE A 14 26.73 9.31 -4.95
CA ILE A 14 27.74 8.91 -3.94
C ILE A 14 29.16 8.99 -4.51
N TYR A 15 29.37 8.52 -5.74
CA TYR A 15 30.71 8.43 -6.32
C TYR A 15 31.20 9.74 -6.96
N THR A 16 30.28 10.61 -7.39
CA THR A 16 30.63 11.89 -8.02
C THR A 16 30.81 12.99 -7.00
N ARG A 17 30.12 12.93 -5.85
CA ARG A 17 30.28 13.92 -4.79
C ARG A 17 31.51 13.60 -3.93
N ARG A 18 32.33 14.62 -3.66
CA ARG A 18 33.45 14.52 -2.71
C ARG A 18 33.02 14.54 -1.24
N GLU A 19 31.79 14.97 -0.96
CA GLU A 19 31.26 15.08 0.39
C GLU A 19 30.47 13.83 0.78
N ARG A 20 30.54 13.47 2.07
CA ARG A 20 29.78 12.34 2.60
C ARG A 20 28.29 12.68 2.60
N LEU A 21 27.50 11.93 1.83
CA LEU A 21 26.05 11.97 1.93
C LEU A 21 25.64 11.35 3.26
N ALA A 22 24.92 12.11 4.10
CA ALA A 22 24.45 11.62 5.40
C ALA A 22 22.96 11.24 5.37
N ILE A 23 22.16 11.92 4.54
CA ILE A 23 20.70 11.74 4.49
C ILE A 23 20.24 11.71 3.02
N LEU A 24 19.40 10.72 2.70
CA LEU A 24 18.67 10.60 1.45
C LEU A 24 17.20 11.00 1.69
N LEU A 25 16.77 12.12 1.09
CA LEU A 25 15.41 12.63 1.20
C LEU A 25 14.68 12.50 -0.15
N GLY A 26 13.37 12.28 -0.10
CA GLY A 26 12.50 12.47 -1.27
C GLY A 26 12.13 11.21 -2.03
N THR A 27 12.33 10.01 -1.47
CA THR A 27 11.85 8.79 -2.10
C THR A 27 10.32 8.73 -1.95
N ALA A 28 9.58 8.61 -3.05
CA ALA A 28 8.11 8.67 -3.04
C ALA A 28 7.46 7.33 -3.43
N ASN A 29 8.04 6.64 -4.41
CA ASN A 29 7.53 5.36 -4.88
C ASN A 29 7.99 4.23 -3.94
N SER A 30 7.08 3.39 -3.47
CA SER A 30 7.36 2.28 -2.54
C SER A 30 8.43 1.31 -3.07
N GLU A 31 8.36 0.91 -4.34
CA GLU A 31 9.26 -0.07 -4.95
C GLU A 31 10.71 0.45 -5.04
N VAL A 32 10.86 1.70 -5.51
CA VAL A 32 12.16 2.38 -5.57
C VAL A 32 12.70 2.64 -4.16
N THR A 33 11.83 3.04 -3.24
CA THR A 33 12.17 3.31 -1.84
C THR A 33 12.69 2.08 -1.15
N GLU A 34 12.04 0.93 -1.33
CA GLU A 34 12.46 -0.35 -0.74
C GLU A 34 13.83 -0.77 -1.27
N THR A 35 14.02 -0.68 -2.58
CA THR A 35 15.30 -1.00 -3.22
C THR A 35 16.43 -0.13 -2.65
N LEU A 36 16.21 1.18 -2.50
CA LEU A 36 17.19 2.09 -1.90
C LEU A 36 17.40 1.80 -0.41
N ALA A 37 16.33 1.50 0.34
CA ALA A 37 16.37 1.26 1.78
C ALA A 37 17.22 0.03 2.14
N ARG A 38 17.32 -0.96 1.25
CA ARG A 38 18.23 -2.12 1.40
C ARG A 38 19.71 -1.75 1.22
N VAL A 39 20.01 -0.69 0.48
CA VAL A 39 21.37 -0.33 0.05
C VAL A 39 21.97 0.83 0.86
N VAL A 40 21.16 1.77 1.34
CA VAL A 40 21.62 2.89 2.18
C VAL A 40 22.37 2.49 3.47
N PRO A 41 22.12 1.33 4.13
CA PRO A 41 22.85 0.94 5.33
C PRO A 41 24.36 0.75 5.09
N TYR A 42 24.76 0.34 3.88
CA TYR A 42 26.17 0.11 3.54
C TYR A 42 27.02 1.40 3.58
N TRP A 43 26.38 2.56 3.47
CA TRP A 43 27.02 3.88 3.58
C TRP A 43 26.63 4.65 4.84
N ASN A 44 25.90 4.02 5.78
CA ASN A 44 25.31 4.67 6.97
C ASN A 44 24.48 5.92 6.62
N ILE A 45 23.73 5.85 5.52
CA ILE A 45 22.87 6.94 5.06
C ILE A 45 21.47 6.76 5.67
N LEU A 46 20.97 7.80 6.31
CA LEU A 46 19.58 7.85 6.77
C LEU A 46 18.65 8.12 5.59
N GLN A 47 17.66 7.27 5.33
CA GLN A 47 16.67 7.50 4.28
C GLN A 47 15.34 7.96 4.87
N VAL A 48 14.82 9.09 4.39
CA VAL A 48 13.50 9.60 4.78
C VAL A 48 12.58 9.75 3.58
N SER A 49 11.49 8.97 3.57
CA SER A 49 10.46 9.01 2.54
C SER A 49 9.26 9.86 2.94
N PHE A 50 8.66 10.57 1.98
CA PHE A 50 7.39 11.28 2.20
C PHE A 50 6.17 10.58 1.59
N GLY A 51 6.38 9.58 0.73
CA GLY A 51 5.31 9.00 -0.10
C GLY A 51 5.25 7.48 -0.13
N ALA A 52 6.22 6.76 0.43
CA ALA A 52 6.23 5.30 0.39
C ALA A 52 5.33 4.70 1.49
N THR A 53 4.20 4.14 1.08
CA THR A 53 3.17 3.61 1.98
C THR A 53 3.31 2.11 2.27
N SER A 54 4.31 1.44 1.68
CA SER A 54 4.46 -0.01 1.83
C SER A 54 4.56 -0.46 3.29
N PRO A 55 3.78 -1.46 3.73
CA PRO A 55 3.95 -2.07 5.04
C PRO A 55 5.34 -2.70 5.22
N SER A 56 5.96 -3.26 4.16
CA SER A 56 7.29 -3.92 4.19
C SER A 56 8.37 -3.00 4.80
N LEU A 57 8.34 -1.73 4.43
CA LEU A 57 9.27 -0.69 4.89
C LEU A 57 9.18 -0.38 6.39
N SER A 58 8.21 -0.96 7.10
CA SER A 58 8.06 -0.79 8.56
C SER A 58 8.94 -1.77 9.35
N ASP A 59 9.51 -2.80 8.69
CA ASP A 59 10.38 -3.76 9.33
C ASP A 59 11.75 -3.13 9.63
N GLN A 60 11.99 -2.76 10.89
CA GLN A 60 13.25 -2.15 11.33
C GLN A 60 14.43 -3.13 11.33
N SER A 61 14.18 -4.44 11.29
CA SER A 61 15.24 -5.44 11.21
C SER A 61 15.84 -5.49 9.79
N GLU A 62 14.99 -5.36 8.77
CA GLU A 62 15.38 -5.26 7.36
C GLU A 62 15.84 -3.83 6.99
N PHE A 63 15.18 -2.80 7.53
CA PHE A 63 15.37 -1.40 7.14
C PHE A 63 15.74 -0.48 8.34
N PRO A 64 16.91 -0.67 8.97
CA PRO A 64 17.28 0.03 10.21
C PRO A 64 17.51 1.54 10.04
N PHE A 65 17.82 2.01 8.83
CA PHE A 65 18.07 3.43 8.53
C PHE A 65 16.91 4.10 7.78
N PHE A 66 15.75 3.44 7.71
CA PHE A 66 14.60 3.96 6.99
C PHE A 66 13.59 4.61 7.93
N TYR A 67 13.16 5.82 7.54
CA TYR A 67 12.08 6.55 8.19
C TYR A 67 11.13 7.13 7.14
N ARG A 68 9.91 7.43 7.54
CA ARG A 68 8.94 8.10 6.67
C ARG A 68 8.01 9.01 7.44
N THR A 69 7.48 10.02 6.77
CA THR A 69 6.50 10.96 7.33
C THR A 69 5.05 10.54 7.09
N ILE A 70 4.81 9.62 6.16
CA ILE A 70 3.48 9.08 5.84
C ILE A 70 3.24 7.77 6.58
N ALA A 71 1.98 7.53 6.98
CA ALA A 71 1.60 6.28 7.62
C ALA A 71 1.57 5.12 6.61
N PRO A 72 1.89 3.88 7.03
CA PRO A 72 1.73 2.69 6.18
C PRO A 72 0.28 2.46 5.77
N ASP A 73 0.09 1.73 4.68
CA ASP A 73 -1.26 1.30 4.26
C ASP A 73 -1.97 0.45 5.33
N SER A 74 -1.22 -0.34 6.12
CA SER A 74 -1.74 -1.12 7.25
C SER A 74 -2.25 -0.26 8.41
N SER A 75 -1.86 1.02 8.53
CA SER A 75 -2.35 1.89 9.60
C SER A 75 -3.86 2.17 9.53
N HIS A 76 -4.49 1.87 8.40
CA HIS A 76 -5.93 2.00 8.24
C HIS A 76 -6.70 0.86 8.89
N ASN A 77 -6.09 -0.32 9.08
CA ASN A 77 -6.76 -1.54 9.55
C ASN A 77 -7.53 -1.38 10.87
N PRO A 78 -6.99 -0.70 11.91
CA PRO A 78 -7.73 -0.49 13.16
C PRO A 78 -9.04 0.30 12.96
N ALA A 79 -9.03 1.30 12.07
CA ALA A 79 -10.22 2.07 11.74
C ALA A 79 -11.26 1.22 10.99
N ARG A 80 -10.81 0.34 10.08
CA ARG A 80 -11.68 -0.62 9.38
C ARG A 80 -12.36 -1.55 10.37
N ILE A 81 -11.62 -2.12 11.30
CA ILE A 81 -12.15 -3.03 12.32
C ILE A 81 -13.12 -2.33 13.26
N ALA A 82 -12.81 -1.10 13.68
CA ALA A 82 -13.72 -0.30 14.49
C ALA A 82 -15.05 -0.03 13.77
N PHE A 83 -15.00 0.22 12.46
CA PHE A 83 -16.18 0.37 11.63
C PHE A 83 -17.01 -0.93 11.56
N LEU A 84 -16.37 -2.07 11.28
CA LEU A 84 -17.05 -3.37 11.24
C LEU A 84 -17.74 -3.70 12.57
N LYS A 85 -17.07 -3.45 13.69
CA LYS A 85 -17.63 -3.64 15.04
C LYS A 85 -18.83 -2.73 15.29
N ARG A 86 -18.78 -1.48 14.84
CA ARG A 86 -19.87 -0.52 15.02
C ARG A 86 -21.17 -0.96 14.35
N PHE A 87 -21.07 -1.64 13.21
CA PHE A 87 -22.23 -2.14 12.45
C PHE A 87 -22.54 -3.62 12.70
N ALA A 88 -21.87 -4.25 13.67
CA ALA A 88 -22.01 -5.68 13.99
C ALA A 88 -21.80 -6.60 12.77
N TRP A 89 -20.84 -6.25 11.91
CA TRP A 89 -20.46 -7.11 10.78
C TRP A 89 -19.45 -8.15 11.26
N GLU A 90 -19.92 -9.38 11.43
CA GLU A 90 -19.13 -10.51 11.93
C GLU A 90 -18.41 -11.28 10.81
N THR A 91 -18.74 -10.99 9.56
CA THR A 91 -18.23 -11.69 8.39
C THR A 91 -17.85 -10.71 7.29
N VAL A 92 -16.62 -10.81 6.79
CA VAL A 92 -16.12 -9.99 5.68
C VAL A 92 -15.36 -10.84 4.66
N SER A 93 -15.17 -10.31 3.46
CA SER A 93 -14.28 -10.88 2.45
C SER A 93 -13.29 -9.81 2.00
N ALA A 94 -12.01 -10.14 1.96
CA ALA A 94 -10.95 -9.26 1.49
C ALA A 94 -10.77 -9.40 -0.03
N PHE A 95 -10.58 -8.27 -0.70
CA PHE A 95 -10.36 -8.21 -2.15
C PHE A 95 -9.19 -7.28 -2.43
N SER A 96 -8.13 -7.80 -3.06
CA SER A 96 -6.90 -7.04 -3.31
C SER A 96 -6.28 -7.36 -4.65
N GLN A 97 -5.49 -6.42 -5.18
CA GLN A 97 -4.69 -6.67 -6.36
C GLN A 97 -3.51 -7.57 -6.01
N ASN A 98 -3.12 -8.45 -6.93
CA ASN A 98 -2.00 -9.39 -6.78
C ASN A 98 -0.65 -8.67 -6.95
N GLU A 99 -0.33 -7.75 -6.04
CA GLU A 99 0.99 -7.16 -5.87
C GLU A 99 1.45 -7.37 -4.44
N ASP A 100 2.75 -7.66 -4.24
CA ASP A 100 3.33 -7.99 -2.93
C ASP A 100 3.04 -6.91 -1.88
N LEU A 101 3.04 -5.65 -2.30
CA LEU A 101 2.66 -4.48 -1.50
C LEU A 101 1.30 -4.65 -0.81
N TYR A 102 0.30 -5.12 -1.55
CA TYR A 102 -1.08 -5.23 -1.07
C TYR A 102 -1.32 -6.53 -0.31
N SER A 103 -0.63 -7.60 -0.68
CA SER A 103 -0.69 -8.89 0.03
C SER A 103 -0.28 -8.73 1.50
N LEU A 104 0.77 -7.97 1.79
CA LEU A 104 1.19 -7.69 3.17
C LEU A 104 0.11 -6.95 3.96
N ALA A 105 -0.45 -5.87 3.41
CA ALA A 105 -1.49 -5.09 4.09
C ALA A 105 -2.76 -5.92 4.36
N VAL A 106 -3.12 -6.83 3.46
CA VAL A 106 -4.26 -7.74 3.63
C VAL A 106 -3.97 -8.81 4.68
N ASN A 107 -2.77 -9.38 4.70
CA ASN A 107 -2.38 -10.37 5.71
C ASN A 107 -2.42 -9.76 7.13
N ASP A 108 -1.94 -8.52 7.28
CA ASP A 108 -2.06 -7.77 8.53
C ASP A 108 -3.54 -7.60 8.91
N LEU A 109 -4.38 -7.22 7.95
CA LEU A 109 -5.82 -7.04 8.17
C LEU A 109 -6.50 -8.35 8.61
N VAL A 110 -6.20 -9.48 7.97
CA VAL A 110 -6.77 -10.79 8.35
C VAL A 110 -6.40 -11.14 9.79
N THR A 111 -5.13 -10.95 10.16
CA THR A 111 -4.63 -11.20 11.52
C THR A 111 -5.34 -10.31 12.55
N GLU A 112 -5.52 -9.04 12.24
CA GLU A 112 -6.24 -8.10 13.12
C GLU A 112 -7.75 -8.42 13.21
N LEU A 113 -8.37 -8.90 12.12
CA LEU A 113 -9.77 -9.33 12.09
C LEU A 113 -10.00 -10.57 12.97
N GLU A 114 -9.10 -11.55 12.91
CA GLU A 114 -9.14 -12.74 13.78
C GLU A 114 -9.06 -12.34 15.25
N THR A 115 -8.14 -11.43 15.59
CA THR A 115 -8.02 -10.88 16.95
C THR A 115 -9.28 -10.13 17.39
N ALA A 116 -10.05 -9.60 16.44
CA ALA A 116 -11.30 -8.90 16.66
C ALA A 116 -12.55 -9.80 16.68
N ASN A 117 -12.40 -11.13 16.55
CA ASN A 117 -13.49 -12.10 16.39
C ASN A 117 -14.37 -11.86 15.15
N ILE A 118 -13.79 -11.35 14.06
CA ILE A 118 -14.48 -11.15 12.78
C ILE A 118 -13.95 -12.19 11.79
N THR A 119 -14.86 -12.95 11.16
CA THR A 119 -14.48 -14.03 10.25
C THR A 119 -14.22 -13.50 8.84
N CYS A 120 -13.02 -13.75 8.29
CA CYS A 120 -12.74 -13.52 6.87
C CYS A 120 -13.16 -14.76 6.05
N LYS A 121 -14.23 -14.65 5.26
CA LYS A 121 -14.77 -15.78 4.47
C LYS A 121 -13.94 -16.12 3.25
N ALA A 122 -13.33 -15.12 2.63
CA ALA A 122 -12.54 -15.28 1.43
C ALA A 122 -11.57 -14.11 1.28
N THR A 123 -10.35 -14.42 0.87
CA THR A 123 -9.37 -13.45 0.39
C THR A 123 -9.19 -13.72 -1.09
N ILE A 124 -9.59 -12.76 -1.93
CA ILE A 124 -9.51 -12.89 -3.39
C ILE A 124 -8.48 -11.89 -3.89
N THR A 125 -7.46 -12.41 -4.56
CA THR A 125 -6.43 -11.64 -5.25
C THR A 125 -6.70 -11.62 -6.75
N PHE A 126 -6.54 -10.48 -7.41
CA PHE A 126 -6.77 -10.35 -8.84
C PHE A 126 -5.60 -9.65 -9.55
N ALA A 127 -5.35 -10.02 -10.81
CA ALA A 127 -4.53 -9.21 -11.71
C ALA A 127 -5.34 -8.04 -12.27
N GLU A 128 -4.71 -6.91 -12.61
CA GLU A 128 -5.38 -5.70 -13.12
C GLU A 128 -6.32 -5.98 -14.30
N THR A 129 -6.01 -7.00 -15.11
CA THR A 129 -6.79 -7.44 -16.27
C THR A 129 -8.05 -8.23 -15.94
N GLU A 130 -8.20 -8.76 -14.72
CA GLU A 130 -9.22 -9.75 -14.33
C GLU A 130 -10.25 -9.22 -13.32
N ILE A 131 -10.20 -7.92 -12.99
CA ILE A 131 -11.05 -7.26 -11.98
C ILE A 131 -12.53 -7.62 -12.18
N THR A 132 -13.03 -7.53 -13.41
CA THR A 132 -14.44 -7.72 -13.73
C THR A 132 -14.92 -9.16 -13.51
N GLU A 133 -14.05 -10.14 -13.76
CA GLU A 133 -14.38 -11.56 -13.59
C GLU A 133 -14.38 -11.93 -12.11
N GLN A 134 -13.38 -11.46 -11.37
CA GLN A 134 -13.27 -11.70 -9.93
C GLN A 134 -14.39 -10.99 -9.15
N LEU A 135 -14.80 -9.78 -9.58
CA LEU A 135 -15.98 -9.11 -9.02
C LEU A 135 -17.29 -9.88 -9.26
N LYS A 136 -17.43 -10.58 -10.40
CA LYS A 136 -18.59 -11.44 -10.66
C LYS A 136 -18.57 -12.66 -9.75
N ALA A 137 -17.42 -13.29 -9.54
CA ALA A 137 -17.26 -14.40 -8.61
C ALA A 137 -17.65 -14.00 -7.17
N LEU A 138 -17.32 -12.78 -6.75
CA LEU A 138 -17.70 -12.21 -5.45
C LEU A 138 -19.20 -11.94 -5.29
N LYS A 139 -19.87 -11.44 -6.34
CA LYS A 139 -21.33 -11.17 -6.31
C LYS A 139 -22.19 -12.41 -6.10
N VAL A 140 -21.69 -13.58 -6.51
CA VAL A 140 -22.40 -14.86 -6.36
C VAL A 140 -22.46 -15.33 -4.90
N GLY A 141 -21.64 -14.75 -4.00
CA GLY A 141 -21.48 -15.23 -2.62
C GLY A 141 -22.37 -14.60 -1.54
N GLU A 142 -23.30 -13.67 -1.84
CA GLU A 142 -24.18 -12.96 -0.88
C GLU A 142 -23.48 -12.52 0.43
N ASN A 143 -22.21 -12.09 0.37
CA ASN A 143 -21.49 -11.59 1.55
C ASN A 143 -21.42 -10.07 1.50
N LEU A 144 -21.59 -9.42 2.66
CA LEU A 144 -21.38 -7.97 2.79
C LEU A 144 -19.94 -7.64 2.37
N LEU A 145 -19.82 -6.89 1.27
CA LEU A 145 -18.56 -6.51 0.65
C LEU A 145 -17.81 -5.53 1.56
N TYR A 146 -16.66 -5.96 2.09
CA TYR A 146 -15.63 -5.03 2.52
C TYR A 146 -14.46 -5.13 1.53
N ALA A 147 -14.58 -4.42 0.40
CA ALA A 147 -13.48 -4.28 -0.54
C ALA A 147 -12.40 -3.39 0.10
N SER A 148 -11.35 -3.98 0.67
CA SER A 148 -10.13 -3.26 1.01
C SER A 148 -9.36 -2.95 -0.28
N LEU A 149 -9.90 -2.02 -1.07
CA LEU A 149 -9.25 -1.49 -2.25
C LEU A 149 -8.12 -0.55 -1.79
N LEU A 150 -6.94 -1.11 -1.52
CA LEU A 150 -5.70 -0.33 -1.54
C LEU A 150 -5.32 -0.18 -3.01
N MET A 151 -5.99 0.74 -3.71
CA MET A 151 -5.52 1.20 -5.01
C MET A 151 -4.43 2.23 -4.77
N LYS A 152 -3.29 2.05 -5.44
CA LYS A 152 -2.35 3.15 -5.63
C LYS A 152 -3.09 4.28 -6.33
N ARG A 153 -3.20 5.41 -5.64
CA ARG A 153 -3.73 6.68 -6.13
C ARG A 153 -2.80 7.27 -7.20
N GLU A 154 -2.69 6.63 -8.36
CA GLU A 154 -1.92 7.17 -9.49
C GLU A 154 -2.69 7.14 -10.81
N ARG A 155 -3.96 6.69 -10.83
CA ARG A 155 -4.88 6.82 -11.99
C ARG A 155 -6.38 6.92 -11.63
N GLU A 156 -6.74 7.73 -10.63
CA GLU A 156 -8.17 8.07 -10.41
C GLU A 156 -8.76 8.92 -11.55
N SER A 157 -7.93 9.51 -12.43
CA SER A 157 -8.39 10.37 -13.53
C SER A 157 -8.92 9.63 -14.78
N ASN A 158 -8.80 8.30 -14.86
CA ASN A 158 -9.16 7.52 -16.06
C ASN A 158 -10.28 6.48 -15.83
N LEU A 159 -10.98 6.54 -14.69
CA LEU A 159 -12.10 5.63 -14.43
C LEU A 159 -13.39 6.14 -15.10
N PRO A 160 -14.12 5.29 -15.86
CA PRO A 160 -15.32 5.69 -16.62
C PRO A 160 -16.46 6.29 -15.78
N TRP A 161 -16.50 6.02 -14.47
CA TRP A 161 -17.53 6.48 -13.55
C TRP A 161 -17.21 7.81 -12.87
N TYR A 162 -15.98 8.34 -13.02
CA TYR A 162 -15.57 9.61 -12.40
C TYR A 162 -16.05 10.84 -13.20
N ASN A 163 -16.42 10.67 -14.46
CA ASN A 163 -16.81 11.78 -15.35
C ASN A 163 -18.31 11.85 -15.67
N SER A 164 -19.19 11.20 -14.90
CA SER A 164 -20.62 11.19 -15.22
C SER A 164 -21.55 11.94 -14.28
N ASP A 165 -21.13 12.53 -13.15
CA ASP A 165 -22.08 13.16 -12.23
C ASP A 165 -21.50 14.29 -11.34
N ALA A 166 -20.93 15.35 -11.96
CA ALA A 166 -20.46 16.54 -11.23
C ALA A 166 -21.23 17.84 -11.57
N THR A 167 -22.50 17.73 -12.01
CA THR A 167 -23.39 18.88 -12.17
C THR A 167 -24.82 18.51 -11.79
N ALA A 168 -25.12 18.50 -10.48
CA ALA A 168 -26.43 18.88 -9.93
C ALA A 168 -26.47 18.71 -8.40
N LEU A 169 -26.19 19.78 -7.66
CA LEU A 169 -26.85 20.03 -6.38
C LEU A 169 -27.37 21.48 -6.44
N PRO A 170 -28.69 21.72 -6.30
CA PRO A 170 -29.23 23.07 -6.28
C PRO A 170 -28.92 23.75 -4.93
N ALA A 171 -28.82 25.08 -5.00
CA ALA A 171 -28.62 25.99 -3.87
C ALA A 171 -29.82 26.03 -2.92
#